data_AF-A0A9P6HHM4-F1
#
_entry.id   AF-A0A9P6HHM4-F1
#
_cell.length_a   1.000
_cell.length_b   1.000
_cell.length_c   1.000
_cell.angle_alpha   90.00
_cell.angle_beta   90.00
_cell.angle_gamma   90.00
#
_symmetry.space_group_name_H-M   'P 1'
#
loop_
_entity.id
_entity.type
_entity.pdbx_description
1 polymer ?
#
loop_
_entity_poly.entity_id
_entity_poly.type
_entity_poly.pdbx_seq_one_letter_code
_entity_poly.pdbx_strand_id
1 'polypeptide(L)'
;MGKGFVKSLLAKYLPGFGFEPPQPDDVRAAYIPVWFIDGEATGTINKSGTEVSLTMQSLNSYMPGFSFDPLSTLSFSQPKLEDFAVPFTPDLQHQHGLDVSCLPYSISPTPLPEIIKSLTPSQSKLLDSVAPDCRSLEFSMLAAYPVLLPIYLMRYDVKLPKMPETIPLTCIVQAHSADGLAYFDIGSKKASNLLQRTIGATPGSYLYEFLRVDDSASTWDPVFGTEYGFSSIGIPNAHFQMDSLNKAISEGVDRNIQSKSNMAALKEYGVDMDHPCVRVYTKEEVDANRKFLVASGTCFSMQELLKQVTIEKIKRGEVKFEVVGKGSADPEAVLEGLGKQMLLLEEERDGLKPQWLRDWQNSRGQG
;
A
#
# COMPACT_ATOMS: atom_id res chain seq x y z
N MET A 1 4.09 -10.46 37.80
CA MET A 1 4.05 -9.16 37.07
C MET A 1 5.02 -8.18 37.73
N GLY A 2 5.74 -7.38 36.94
CA GLY A 2 6.63 -6.33 37.46
C GLY A 2 5.84 -5.11 37.94
N LYS A 3 6.34 -4.39 38.96
CA LYS A 3 5.69 -3.19 39.52
C LYS A 3 5.39 -2.11 38.47
N GLY A 4 6.21 -2.01 37.42
CA GLY A 4 5.99 -1.07 36.31
C GLY A 4 4.74 -1.36 35.50
N PHE A 5 4.43 -2.64 35.26
CA PHE A 5 3.25 -3.05 34.48
C PHE A 5 1.95 -2.65 35.16
N VAL A 6 1.86 -2.88 36.47
CA VAL A 6 0.70 -2.49 37.27
C VAL A 6 0.53 -0.97 37.28
N LYS A 7 1.63 -0.20 37.38
CA LYS A 7 1.56 1.26 37.28
C LYS A 7 1.06 1.74 35.93
N SER A 8 1.50 1.13 34.82
CA SER A 8 1.03 1.51 33.49
C SER A 8 -0.47 1.19 33.29
N LEU A 9 -0.90 -0.01 33.71
CA LEU A 9 -2.31 -0.40 33.72
C LEU A 9 -3.17 0.56 34.56
N LEU A 10 -2.72 0.90 35.77
CA LEU A 10 -3.43 1.86 36.63
C LEU A 10 -3.42 3.26 36.04
N ALA A 11 -2.33 3.69 35.41
CA ALA A 11 -2.30 4.95 34.67
C ALA A 11 -3.32 4.95 33.54
N LYS A 12 -3.52 3.84 32.80
CA LYS A 12 -4.53 3.72 31.73
C LYS A 12 -5.95 3.85 32.27
N TYR A 13 -6.31 3.08 33.30
CA TYR A 13 -7.71 2.99 33.76
C TYR A 13 -8.09 4.02 34.82
N LEU A 14 -7.13 4.66 35.50
CA LEU A 14 -7.35 5.63 36.57
C LEU A 14 -6.51 6.91 36.37
N PRO A 15 -6.70 7.65 35.26
CA PRO A 15 -6.03 8.92 35.06
C PRO A 15 -6.40 9.90 36.19
N GLY A 16 -5.39 10.50 36.84
CA GLY A 16 -5.59 11.45 37.95
C GLY A 16 -5.27 10.92 39.35
N PHE A 17 -5.05 9.62 39.52
CA PHE A 17 -4.65 9.03 40.81
C PHE A 17 -3.12 9.03 41.06
N GLY A 18 -2.37 9.90 40.37
CA GLY A 18 -0.92 10.02 40.52
C GLY A 18 -0.11 8.88 39.90
N PHE A 19 -0.73 8.02 39.08
CA PHE A 19 -0.01 7.03 38.29
C PHE A 19 0.49 7.66 36.99
N GLU A 20 1.81 7.75 36.85
CA GLU A 20 2.45 8.22 35.62
C GLU A 20 2.75 7.02 34.69
N PRO A 21 2.42 7.13 33.39
CA PRO A 21 2.84 6.14 32.42
C PRO A 21 4.37 6.14 32.27
N PRO A 22 4.99 5.01 31.90
CA PRO A 22 6.41 4.96 31.60
C PRO A 22 6.77 6.01 30.56
N GLN A 23 7.81 6.80 30.85
CA GLN A 23 8.32 7.81 29.93
C GLN A 23 9.49 7.24 29.13
N PRO A 24 9.66 7.64 27.85
CA PRO A 24 10.83 7.29 27.07
C PRO A 24 12.09 7.96 27.64
N ASP A 25 13.22 7.26 27.55
CA ASP A 25 14.55 7.76 27.92
C ASP A 25 15.15 8.68 26.85
N ASP A 26 14.74 8.52 25.59
CA ASP A 26 15.12 9.40 24.46
C ASP A 26 13.91 9.55 23.52
N VAL A 27 13.69 10.76 23.01
CA VAL A 27 12.63 11.07 22.03
C VAL A 27 13.24 11.89 20.90
N ARG A 28 13.00 11.45 19.67
CA ARG A 28 13.41 12.18 18.46
C ARG A 28 12.24 12.30 17.51
N ALA A 29 12.05 13.48 16.94
CA ALA A 29 11.11 13.71 15.87
C ALA A 29 11.82 13.56 14.52
N ALA A 30 11.16 12.90 13.56
CA ALA A 30 11.68 12.77 12.21
C ALA A 30 10.58 12.77 11.16
N TYR A 31 10.92 13.22 9.97
CA TYR A 31 10.16 13.01 8.75
C TYR A 31 10.80 11.87 7.95
N ILE A 32 10.02 10.83 7.65
CA ILE A 32 10.45 9.74 6.77
C ILE A 32 9.87 9.94 5.36
N PRO A 33 10.68 9.79 4.31
CA PRO A 33 10.21 9.94 2.94
C PRO A 33 9.45 8.68 2.54
N VAL A 34 8.24 8.87 2.03
CA VAL A 34 7.42 7.79 1.48
C VAL A 34 6.84 8.22 0.15
N TRP A 35 6.42 7.23 -0.61
CA TRP A 35 5.68 7.37 -1.85
C TRP A 35 4.32 6.73 -1.69
N PHE A 36 3.28 7.45 -2.05
CA PHE A 36 2.01 6.84 -2.42
C PHE A 36 1.99 6.64 -3.92
N ILE A 37 1.45 5.51 -4.36
CA ILE A 37 1.47 5.11 -5.77
C ILE A 37 0.04 4.77 -6.17
N ASP A 38 -0.42 5.46 -7.21
CA ASP A 38 -1.58 5.05 -7.99
C ASP A 38 -1.07 4.58 -9.36
N GLY A 39 -1.63 3.49 -9.88
CA GLY A 39 -1.17 2.98 -11.18
C GLY A 39 -2.12 1.99 -11.81
N GLU A 40 -1.96 1.81 -13.12
CA GLU A 40 -2.66 0.80 -13.89
C GLU A 40 -1.67 0.14 -14.85
N ALA A 41 -1.73 -1.19 -14.88
CA ALA A 41 -0.95 -1.99 -15.81
C ALA A 41 -1.83 -3.08 -16.41
N THR A 42 -1.70 -3.29 -17.72
CA THR A 42 -2.33 -4.39 -18.44
C THR A 42 -1.26 -5.40 -18.84
N GLY A 43 -1.51 -6.69 -18.71
CA GLY A 43 -0.58 -7.71 -19.18
C GLY A 43 -1.25 -9.04 -19.36
N THR A 44 -0.43 -10.08 -19.57
CA THR A 44 -0.91 -11.45 -19.73
C THR A 44 -0.36 -12.35 -18.62
N ILE A 45 -1.21 -13.27 -18.17
CA ILE A 45 -0.81 -14.36 -17.27
C ILE A 45 -1.04 -15.69 -17.96
N ASN A 46 -0.18 -16.66 -17.68
CA ASN A 46 -0.45 -18.05 -18.05
C ASN A 46 -1.13 -18.76 -16.88
N LYS A 47 -2.38 -19.18 -17.06
CA LYS A 47 -3.14 -19.97 -16.10
C LYS A 47 -3.48 -21.33 -16.72
N SER A 48 -2.81 -22.38 -16.24
CA SER A 48 -3.03 -23.76 -16.71
C SER A 48 -2.91 -23.93 -18.23
N GLY A 49 -1.95 -23.24 -18.86
CA GLY A 49 -1.72 -23.30 -20.30
C GLY A 49 -2.60 -22.36 -21.13
N THR A 50 -3.51 -21.61 -20.50
CA THR A 50 -4.31 -20.58 -21.17
C THR A 50 -3.74 -19.20 -20.85
N GLU A 51 -3.48 -18.42 -21.88
CA GLU A 51 -3.09 -17.02 -21.74
C GLU A 51 -4.34 -16.17 -21.47
N VAL A 52 -4.31 -15.38 -20.40
CA VAL A 52 -5.40 -14.50 -20.00
C VAL A 52 -4.86 -13.08 -19.88
N SER A 53 -5.49 -12.13 -20.55
CA SER A 53 -5.20 -10.71 -20.39
C SER A 53 -5.86 -10.18 -19.11
N LEU A 54 -5.12 -9.45 -18.30
CA LEU A 54 -5.63 -8.80 -17.09
C LEU A 54 -5.18 -7.35 -17.02
N THR A 55 -6.04 -6.53 -16.44
CA THR A 55 -5.73 -5.19 -15.96
C THR A 55 -5.59 -5.25 -14.45
N MET A 56 -4.51 -4.68 -13.93
CA MET A 56 -4.24 -4.52 -12.51
C MET A 56 -4.23 -3.04 -12.19
N GLN A 57 -4.88 -2.66 -11.10
CA GLN A 57 -4.91 -1.31 -10.61
C GLN A 57 -4.35 -1.27 -9.20
N SER A 58 -3.52 -0.27 -8.95
CA SER A 58 -2.95 0.04 -7.65
C SER A 58 -3.53 1.37 -7.21
N LEU A 59 -4.15 1.41 -6.03
CA LEU A 59 -4.71 2.64 -5.46
C LEU A 59 -4.08 2.85 -4.08
N ASN A 60 -3.44 3.99 -3.87
CA ASN A 60 -2.82 4.34 -2.59
C ASN A 60 -1.80 3.29 -2.08
N SER A 61 -1.03 2.69 -2.99
CA SER A 61 0.04 1.76 -2.57
C SER A 61 1.18 2.53 -1.94
N TYR A 62 1.71 2.01 -0.85
CA TYR A 62 2.77 2.59 -0.04
C TYR A 62 4.13 2.02 -0.44
N MET A 63 5.10 2.90 -0.64
CA MET A 63 6.49 2.51 -0.86
C MET A 63 7.43 3.44 -0.07
N PRO A 64 8.40 2.89 0.68
CA PRO A 64 9.37 3.71 1.40
C PRO A 64 10.27 4.44 0.38
N GLY A 65 10.49 5.73 0.60
CA GLY A 65 11.45 6.54 -0.18
C GLY A 65 12.90 6.35 0.23
N PHE A 66 13.20 5.34 1.07
CA PHE A 66 14.51 5.10 1.68
C PHE A 66 14.75 3.62 1.99
N SER A 67 15.99 3.25 2.32
CA SER A 67 16.44 1.85 2.54
C SER A 67 17.05 1.59 3.93
N PHE A 68 16.65 2.35 4.95
CA PHE A 68 17.17 2.19 6.31
C PHE A 68 16.34 1.17 7.10
N ASP A 69 16.92 0.01 7.37
CA ASP A 69 16.32 -0.99 8.25
C ASP A 69 16.31 -0.51 9.72
N PRO A 70 15.27 -0.87 10.51
CA PRO A 70 14.08 -1.61 10.10
C PRO A 70 12.99 -0.72 9.47
N LEU A 71 13.14 0.60 9.50
CA LEU A 71 12.10 1.57 9.12
C LEU A 71 11.59 1.40 7.68
N SER A 72 12.46 1.04 6.72
CA SER A 72 12.07 0.80 5.33
C SER A 72 11.23 -0.47 5.13
N THR A 73 11.13 -1.34 6.14
CA THR A 73 10.30 -2.55 6.10
C THR A 73 8.93 -2.36 6.75
N LEU A 74 8.64 -1.17 7.26
CA LEU A 74 7.37 -0.81 7.87
C LEU A 74 6.49 -0.04 6.89
N SER A 75 5.22 -0.44 6.81
CA SER A 75 4.19 0.28 6.07
C SER A 75 3.48 1.24 7.00
N PHE A 76 3.54 2.53 6.70
CA PHE A 76 2.87 3.59 7.46
C PHE A 76 1.60 4.05 6.73
N SER A 77 1.04 3.22 5.85
CA SER A 77 -0.15 3.55 5.08
C SER A 77 -1.38 3.65 5.99
N GLN A 78 -2.13 4.74 5.84
CA GLN A 78 -3.45 4.91 6.45
C GLN A 78 -4.43 5.44 5.40
N PRO A 79 -5.74 5.14 5.52
CA PRO A 79 -6.75 5.74 4.66
C PRO A 79 -6.79 7.26 4.84
N LYS A 80 -7.00 8.00 3.75
CA LYS A 80 -7.27 9.45 3.75
C LYS A 80 -6.14 10.32 4.30
N LEU A 81 -4.88 9.90 4.14
CA LEU A 81 -3.72 10.73 4.50
C LEU A 81 -3.70 12.06 3.73
N GLU A 82 -4.25 12.08 2.52
CA GLU A 82 -4.43 13.28 1.71
C GLU A 82 -5.25 14.38 2.40
N ASP A 83 -6.14 14.04 3.35
CA ASP A 83 -6.93 15.02 4.09
C ASP A 83 -6.08 15.80 5.13
N PHE A 84 -4.91 15.27 5.50
CA PHE A 84 -3.99 15.89 6.48
C PHE A 84 -2.72 16.47 5.82
N ALA A 85 -2.54 16.26 4.53
CA ALA A 85 -1.33 16.66 3.83
C ALA A 85 -1.24 18.19 3.74
N VAL A 86 -0.07 18.73 4.09
CA VAL A 86 0.24 20.16 3.94
C VAL A 86 1.54 20.33 3.17
N PRO A 87 1.68 21.42 2.38
CA PRO A 87 2.96 21.73 1.74
C PRO A 87 4.08 21.83 2.76
N PHE A 88 5.26 21.30 2.41
CA PHE A 88 6.41 21.38 3.28
C PHE A 88 6.91 22.82 3.40
N THR A 89 7.12 23.29 4.64
CA THR A 89 7.72 24.59 4.94
C THR A 89 8.88 24.40 5.93
N PRO A 90 9.89 25.29 5.92
CA PRO A 90 11.00 25.22 6.89
C PRO A 90 10.55 25.22 8.36
N ASP A 91 9.43 25.88 8.68
CA ASP A 91 8.85 25.91 10.03
C ASP A 91 8.46 24.50 10.53
N LEU A 92 8.13 23.57 9.64
CA LEU A 92 7.83 22.18 10.02
C LEU A 92 9.06 21.44 10.56
N GLN A 93 10.28 21.96 10.36
CA GLN A 93 11.50 21.40 10.94
C GLN A 93 11.64 21.68 12.43
N HIS A 94 10.77 22.49 13.04
CA HIS A 94 10.77 22.79 14.47
C HIS A 94 9.35 22.65 15.02
N GLN A 95 9.08 21.56 15.74
CA GLN A 95 7.74 21.28 16.27
C GLN A 95 7.78 20.91 17.73
N HIS A 96 6.88 21.50 18.52
CA HIS A 96 6.76 21.23 19.95
C HIS A 96 8.08 21.41 20.72
N GLY A 97 8.94 22.33 20.27
CA GLY A 97 10.26 22.57 20.87
C GLY A 97 11.32 21.52 20.52
N LEU A 98 11.05 20.63 19.55
CA LEU A 98 11.97 19.64 19.02
C LEU A 98 12.41 20.00 17.59
N ASP A 99 13.67 19.76 17.30
CA ASP A 99 14.20 19.78 15.93
C ASP A 99 13.79 18.48 15.23
N VAL A 100 13.13 18.60 14.08
CA VAL A 100 12.60 17.47 13.31
C VAL A 100 13.59 17.11 12.20
N SER A 101 14.18 15.92 12.30
CA SER A 101 15.12 15.42 11.29
C SER A 101 14.40 15.00 10.02
N CYS A 102 14.76 15.58 8.87
CA CYS A 102 14.19 15.19 7.59
C CYS A 102 15.09 14.17 6.89
N LEU A 103 14.63 12.93 6.74
CA LEU A 103 15.36 11.93 5.96
C LEU A 103 15.21 12.21 4.45
N PRO A 104 16.31 12.11 3.67
CA PRO A 104 16.24 12.35 2.24
C PRO A 104 15.64 11.16 1.48
N TYR A 105 14.93 11.44 0.39
CA TYR A 105 14.58 10.43 -0.59
C TYR A 105 15.86 9.84 -1.20
N SER A 106 15.94 8.51 -1.23
CA SER A 106 17.03 7.75 -1.85
C SER A 106 16.52 6.66 -2.80
N ILE A 107 15.20 6.52 -2.93
CA ILE A 107 14.52 5.52 -3.75
C ILE A 107 13.28 6.18 -4.36
N SER A 108 12.98 5.88 -5.63
CA SER A 108 11.82 6.36 -6.37
C SER A 108 11.05 5.20 -6.99
N PRO A 109 9.71 5.27 -7.12
CA PRO A 109 8.90 4.27 -7.83
C PRO A 109 8.92 4.45 -9.35
N THR A 110 9.46 5.55 -9.89
CA THR A 110 9.43 5.83 -11.33
C THR A 110 10.08 4.76 -12.22
N PRO A 111 11.14 4.02 -11.78
CA PRO A 111 11.73 2.93 -12.57
C PRO A 111 11.03 1.57 -12.40
N LEU A 112 9.96 1.49 -11.60
CA LEU A 112 9.26 0.23 -11.35
C LEU A 112 8.78 -0.46 -12.63
N PRO A 113 8.23 0.23 -13.64
CA PRO A 113 7.84 -0.42 -14.89
C PRO A 113 8.98 -1.19 -15.56
N GLU A 114 10.16 -0.57 -15.67
CA GLU A 114 11.35 -1.15 -16.28
C GLU A 114 11.90 -2.31 -15.44
N ILE A 115 11.95 -2.15 -14.11
CA ILE A 115 12.39 -3.19 -13.19
C ILE A 115 11.46 -4.40 -13.27
N ILE A 116 10.14 -4.19 -13.23
CA ILE A 116 9.16 -5.25 -13.32
C ILE A 116 9.29 -5.98 -14.66
N LYS A 117 9.38 -5.26 -15.80
CA LYS A 117 9.61 -5.86 -17.13
C LYS A 117 10.91 -6.68 -17.21
N SER A 118 11.91 -6.35 -16.39
CA SER A 118 13.20 -7.05 -16.34
C SER A 118 13.19 -8.33 -15.51
N LEU A 119 12.15 -8.57 -14.70
CA LEU A 119 12.08 -9.74 -13.81
C LEU A 119 12.11 -11.05 -14.60
N THR A 120 12.87 -12.01 -14.09
CA THR A 120 12.89 -13.38 -14.63
C THR A 120 11.62 -14.14 -14.23
N PRO A 121 11.22 -15.18 -14.99
CA PRO A 121 10.07 -16.01 -14.63
C PRO A 121 10.15 -16.65 -13.23
N SER A 122 11.34 -16.86 -12.67
CA SER A 122 11.51 -17.38 -11.30
C SER A 122 11.26 -16.31 -10.24
N GLN A 123 11.56 -15.05 -10.53
CA GLN A 123 11.30 -13.90 -9.65
C GLN A 123 9.83 -13.45 -9.71
N SER A 124 9.17 -13.67 -10.85
CA SER A 124 7.78 -13.28 -11.04
C SER A 124 6.74 -14.28 -10.54
N LYS A 125 7.16 -15.45 -10.03
CA LYS A 125 6.22 -16.45 -9.48
C LYS A 125 5.44 -15.90 -8.29
N LEU A 126 4.14 -15.68 -8.49
CA LEU A 126 3.21 -15.22 -7.46
C LEU A 126 2.62 -16.40 -6.66
N LEU A 127 2.20 -17.44 -7.39
CA LEU A 127 1.68 -18.71 -6.86
C LEU A 127 2.24 -19.87 -7.67
N ASP A 128 2.16 -21.10 -7.13
CA ASP A 128 2.64 -22.32 -7.81
C ASP A 128 2.05 -22.52 -9.22
N SER A 129 0.90 -21.90 -9.51
CA SER A 129 0.16 -22.03 -10.78
C SER A 129 -0.04 -20.74 -11.56
N VAL A 130 0.45 -19.59 -11.07
CA VAL A 130 0.27 -18.29 -11.74
C VAL A 130 1.62 -17.61 -11.89
N ALA A 131 2.08 -17.51 -13.15
CA ALA A 131 3.26 -16.76 -13.53
C ALA A 131 2.81 -15.63 -14.49
N PRO A 132 2.86 -14.36 -14.06
CA PRO A 132 2.67 -13.24 -14.97
C PRO A 132 3.85 -13.18 -15.94
N ASP A 133 3.55 -12.91 -17.21
CA ASP A 133 4.57 -12.49 -18.16
C ASP A 133 4.88 -11.02 -17.89
N CYS A 134 5.88 -10.77 -17.05
CA CYS A 134 6.22 -9.40 -16.70
C CYS A 134 6.65 -8.55 -17.90
N ARG A 135 7.09 -9.16 -19.01
CA ARG A 135 7.47 -8.45 -20.22
C ARG A 135 6.27 -7.95 -21.03
N SER A 136 5.10 -8.59 -20.87
CA SER A 136 3.86 -8.16 -21.52
C SER A 136 3.13 -7.06 -20.76
N LEU A 137 3.63 -6.66 -19.57
CA LEU A 137 3.01 -5.62 -18.76
C LEU A 137 3.17 -4.24 -19.39
N GLU A 138 2.09 -3.65 -19.87
CA GLU A 138 2.04 -2.25 -20.30
C GLU A 138 1.42 -1.37 -19.22
N PHE A 139 2.17 -0.39 -18.75
CA PHE A 139 1.73 0.57 -17.76
C PHE A 139 1.01 1.73 -18.45
N SER A 140 -0.31 1.76 -18.33
CA SER A 140 -1.15 2.83 -18.88
C SER A 140 -1.08 4.09 -18.03
N MET A 141 -0.83 3.94 -16.72
CA MET A 141 -0.71 5.04 -15.77
C MET A 141 0.23 4.69 -14.61
N LEU A 142 1.03 5.67 -14.19
CA LEU A 142 1.77 5.65 -12.93
C LEU A 142 1.81 7.07 -12.38
N ALA A 143 1.25 7.27 -11.18
CA ALA A 143 1.34 8.51 -10.42
C ALA A 143 2.00 8.21 -9.07
N ALA A 144 3.11 8.90 -8.79
CA ALA A 144 3.91 8.74 -7.60
C ALA A 144 3.87 10.03 -6.79
N TYR A 145 3.40 9.95 -5.56
CA TYR A 145 3.22 11.11 -4.69
C TYR A 145 4.23 11.09 -3.53
N PRO A 146 5.22 11.97 -3.52
CA PRO A 146 6.16 12.06 -2.43
C PRO A 146 5.50 12.70 -1.20
N VAL A 147 5.54 12.02 -0.06
CA VAL A 147 5.08 12.52 1.24
C VAL A 147 6.17 12.35 2.30
N LEU A 148 6.38 13.37 3.11
CA LEU A 148 7.18 13.30 4.34
C LEU A 148 6.25 12.96 5.51
N LEU A 149 6.30 11.71 5.99
CA LEU A 149 5.47 11.28 7.12
C LEU A 149 6.16 11.61 8.45
N PRO A 150 5.50 12.35 9.36
CA PRO A 150 6.05 12.65 10.67
C PRO A 150 5.97 11.41 11.57
N ILE A 151 7.08 11.10 12.23
CA ILE A 151 7.19 10.03 13.23
C ILE A 151 7.93 10.52 14.48
N TYR A 152 7.62 9.89 15.61
CA TYR A 152 8.44 9.91 16.81
C TYR A 152 9.20 8.60 16.95
N LEU A 153 10.51 8.71 17.18
CA LEU A 153 11.38 7.62 17.58
C LEU A 153 11.61 7.75 19.09
N MET A 154 11.14 6.77 19.84
CA MET A 154 11.23 6.73 21.29
C MET A 154 12.07 5.53 21.73
N ARG A 155 12.97 5.73 22.67
CA ARG A 155 13.75 4.63 23.27
C ARG A 155 13.36 4.45 24.73
N TYR A 156 13.17 3.21 25.15
CA TYR A 156 12.91 2.81 26.52
C TYR A 156 13.93 1.78 26.98
N ASP A 157 14.49 1.96 28.16
CA ASP A 157 15.41 1.05 28.80
C ASP A 157 14.64 0.16 29.79
N VAL A 158 14.17 -0.99 29.30
CA VAL A 158 13.23 -1.86 30.02
C VAL A 158 13.97 -2.95 30.80
N LYS A 159 13.69 -3.02 32.11
CA LYS A 159 14.15 -4.14 32.97
C LYS A 159 13.09 -5.23 33.03
N LEU A 160 13.35 -6.37 32.40
CA LEU A 160 12.45 -7.51 32.42
C LEU A 160 12.68 -8.40 33.65
N PRO A 161 11.61 -8.97 34.25
CA PRO A 161 11.77 -9.97 35.30
C PRO A 161 12.62 -11.15 34.80
N LYS A 162 13.57 -11.61 35.62
CA LYS A 162 14.50 -12.72 35.31
C LYS A 162 15.61 -12.38 34.29
N MET A 163 15.75 -11.12 33.88
CA MET A 163 16.91 -10.63 33.16
C MET A 163 17.70 -9.65 34.04
N PRO A 164 19.00 -9.87 34.27
CA PRO A 164 19.82 -8.91 35.02
C PRO A 164 20.11 -7.65 34.18
N GLU A 165 20.08 -7.75 32.86
CA GLU A 165 20.39 -6.69 31.92
C GLU A 165 19.15 -5.87 31.55
N THR A 166 19.37 -4.59 31.30
CA THR A 166 18.34 -3.68 30.76
C THR A 166 18.31 -3.84 29.24
N ILE A 167 17.12 -3.91 28.67
CA ILE A 167 16.93 -4.14 27.23
C ILE A 167 16.46 -2.84 26.59
N PRO A 168 17.15 -2.33 25.58
CA PRO A 168 16.66 -1.19 24.82
C PRO A 168 15.48 -1.62 23.97
N LEU A 169 14.39 -0.89 24.08
CA LEU A 169 13.20 -1.00 23.27
C LEU A 169 13.06 0.28 22.46
N THR A 170 12.97 0.16 21.15
CA THR A 170 12.65 1.28 20.27
C THR A 170 11.17 1.22 19.91
N CYS A 171 10.47 2.33 20.08
CA CYS A 171 9.11 2.53 19.64
C CYS A 171 9.09 3.60 18.54
N ILE A 172 8.41 3.32 17.45
CA ILE A 172 8.23 4.23 16.32
C ILE A 172 6.75 4.54 16.25
N VAL A 173 6.36 5.81 16.36
CA VAL A 173 4.96 6.22 16.38
C VAL A 173 4.70 7.23 15.28
N GLN A 174 3.65 7.02 14.48
CA GLN A 174 3.17 8.03 13.55
C GLN A 174 2.65 9.25 14.30
N ALA A 175 3.05 10.44 13.85
CA ALA A 175 2.79 11.68 14.57
C ALA A 175 1.77 12.61 13.87
N HIS A 176 1.14 12.16 12.79
CA HIS A 176 0.16 12.98 12.06
C HIS A 176 -1.29 12.82 12.58
N SER A 177 -1.57 11.81 13.39
CA SER A 177 -2.89 11.53 13.98
C SER A 177 -2.76 11.10 15.43
N ALA A 178 -3.82 11.32 16.23
CA ALA A 178 -3.86 10.87 17.62
C ALA A 178 -3.86 9.34 17.73
N ASP A 179 -4.45 8.66 16.75
CA ASP A 179 -4.57 7.20 16.65
C ASP A 179 -3.46 6.59 15.77
N GLY A 180 -2.31 7.26 15.69
CA GLY A 180 -1.20 6.89 14.82
C GLY A 180 -0.67 5.48 15.09
N LEU A 181 -0.23 4.79 14.02
CA LEU A 181 0.37 3.46 14.15
C LEU A 181 1.65 3.52 14.99
N ALA A 182 1.81 2.54 15.88
CA ALA A 182 3.05 2.35 16.63
C ALA A 182 3.68 0.99 16.31
N TYR A 183 5.00 1.00 16.12
CA TYR A 183 5.83 -0.19 15.93
C TYR A 183 6.82 -0.30 17.07
N PHE A 184 7.15 -1.54 17.43
CA PHE A 184 8.08 -1.85 18.50
C PHE A 184 9.20 -2.73 17.95
N ASP A 185 10.44 -2.27 18.08
CA ASP A 185 11.63 -3.06 17.82
C ASP A 185 12.32 -3.40 19.14
N ILE A 186 12.40 -4.71 19.40
CA ILE A 186 13.15 -5.27 20.50
C ILE A 186 14.46 -5.74 19.89
N GLY A 187 15.50 -4.89 19.96
CA GLY A 187 16.82 -5.10 19.34
C GLY A 187 17.59 -6.35 19.78
N SER A 188 16.95 -7.28 20.50
CA SER A 188 17.49 -8.57 20.93
C SER A 188 16.50 -9.71 20.65
N LYS A 189 16.86 -10.62 19.74
CA LYS A 189 16.13 -11.88 19.50
C LYS A 189 15.94 -12.69 20.79
N LYS A 190 16.93 -12.68 21.68
CA LYS A 190 16.86 -13.36 22.99
C LYS A 190 15.79 -12.72 23.88
N ALA A 191 15.69 -11.40 23.89
CA ALA A 191 14.66 -10.69 24.63
C ALA A 191 13.26 -10.94 24.06
N SER A 192 13.11 -10.88 22.73
CA SER A 192 11.86 -11.23 22.04
C SER A 192 11.38 -12.64 22.40
N ASN A 193 12.26 -13.64 22.26
CA ASN A 193 11.97 -15.03 22.62
C ASN A 193 11.62 -15.19 24.11
N LEU A 194 12.30 -14.46 25.00
CA LEU A 194 12.00 -14.54 26.44
C LEU A 194 10.66 -13.90 26.77
N LEU A 195 10.34 -12.74 26.19
CA LEU A 195 9.05 -12.07 26.35
C LEU A 195 7.91 -12.99 25.91
N GLN A 196 8.04 -13.60 24.73
CA GLN A 196 7.09 -14.56 24.20
C GLN A 196 6.89 -15.75 25.16
N ARG A 197 7.99 -16.33 25.68
CA ARG A 197 7.94 -17.44 26.65
C ARG A 197 7.39 -17.06 28.01
N THR A 198 7.65 -15.85 28.48
CA THR A 198 7.33 -15.42 29.85
C THR A 198 5.89 -14.95 29.97
N ILE A 199 5.37 -14.32 28.91
CA ILE A 199 4.08 -13.63 28.92
C ILE A 199 3.02 -14.45 28.17
N GLY A 200 3.44 -15.44 27.36
CA GLY A 200 2.51 -16.26 26.57
C GLY A 200 1.83 -15.47 25.44
N ALA A 201 2.28 -14.24 25.19
CA ALA A 201 1.77 -13.33 24.20
C ALA A 201 2.93 -12.80 23.34
N THR A 202 2.67 -12.36 22.11
CA THR A 202 3.72 -11.77 21.27
C THR A 202 4.24 -10.51 21.96
N PRO A 203 5.55 -10.22 21.92
CA PRO A 203 6.13 -9.08 22.63
C PRO A 203 5.43 -7.75 22.37
N GLY A 204 4.91 -7.54 21.16
CA GLY A 204 4.16 -6.34 20.83
C GLY A 204 2.84 -6.21 21.61
N SER A 205 2.12 -7.30 21.89
CA SER A 205 0.82 -7.24 22.59
C SER A 205 0.97 -6.80 24.04
N TYR A 206 2.10 -7.18 24.66
CA TYR A 206 2.46 -6.71 25.99
C TYR A 206 2.87 -5.23 26.00
N LEU A 207 3.66 -4.82 25.01
CA LEU A 207 4.13 -3.44 24.89
C LEU A 207 2.99 -2.47 24.57
N TYR A 208 2.00 -2.95 23.82
CA TYR A 208 0.77 -2.26 23.53
C TYR A 208 -0.02 -1.88 24.78
N GLU A 209 -0.29 -2.88 25.65
CA GLU A 209 -0.94 -2.64 26.93
C GLU A 209 -0.06 -1.77 27.86
N PHE A 210 1.26 -1.86 27.72
CA PHE A 210 2.22 -1.13 28.55
C PHE A 210 2.42 0.34 28.16
N LEU A 211 2.22 0.73 26.90
CA LEU A 211 2.60 2.05 26.37
C LEU A 211 1.43 2.95 25.95
N ARG A 212 0.18 2.55 26.24
CA ARG A 212 -1.02 3.34 25.91
C ARG A 212 -1.11 3.68 24.42
N VAL A 213 -0.79 2.74 23.53
CA VAL A 213 -1.17 2.92 22.13
C VAL A 213 -2.62 2.45 21.99
N ASP A 214 -3.47 3.27 21.40
CA ASP A 214 -4.89 2.96 21.19
C ASP A 214 -5.08 1.68 20.37
N ASP A 215 -6.33 1.18 20.32
CA ASP A 215 -6.75 -0.10 19.73
C ASP A 215 -6.29 -0.35 18.24
N SER A 216 -5.55 0.58 17.62
CA SER A 216 -5.00 0.56 16.25
C SER A 216 -3.54 0.07 16.10
N ALA A 217 -2.71 0.00 17.14
CA ALA A 217 -1.30 -0.42 16.95
C ALA A 217 -1.09 -1.93 16.70
N SER A 218 -0.36 -2.24 15.63
CA SER A 218 -0.01 -3.61 15.24
C SER A 218 1.30 -4.06 15.90
N THR A 219 1.32 -5.26 16.46
CA THR A 219 2.56 -5.88 16.95
C THR A 219 3.43 -6.26 15.76
N TRP A 220 4.71 -5.88 15.77
CA TRP A 220 5.67 -6.33 14.76
C TRP A 220 5.90 -7.84 14.93
N ASP A 221 5.20 -8.64 14.12
CA ASP A 221 5.62 -10.00 13.81
C ASP A 221 6.24 -9.95 12.39
N PRO A 222 7.55 -10.24 12.22
CA PRO A 222 8.18 -10.31 10.89
C PRO A 222 7.57 -11.41 10.00
N VAL A 223 6.63 -12.20 10.53
CA VAL A 223 5.94 -13.31 9.84
C VAL A 223 4.47 -12.92 9.62
N PHE A 224 4.22 -12.15 8.57
CA PHE A 224 2.91 -11.95 7.92
C PHE A 224 1.80 -11.26 8.75
N GLY A 225 1.34 -10.10 8.25
CA GLY A 225 0.01 -9.58 8.53
C GLY A 225 -0.01 -8.22 9.21
N THR A 226 -0.08 -7.16 8.41
CA THR A 226 -0.87 -5.99 8.80
C THR A 226 -1.90 -5.79 7.70
N GLU A 227 -3.10 -5.35 8.07
CA GLU A 227 -4.16 -4.94 7.14
C GLU A 227 -3.72 -3.78 6.21
N TYR A 228 -2.51 -3.25 6.42
CA TYR A 228 -1.86 -2.14 5.72
C TYR A 228 -0.63 -2.62 4.93
N GLY A 229 -0.83 -3.54 3.98
CA GLY A 229 0.22 -3.99 3.05
C GLY A 229 0.90 -2.83 2.30
N PHE A 230 2.06 -3.08 1.70
CA PHE A 230 2.75 -2.05 0.89
C PHE A 230 1.98 -1.82 -0.41
N SER A 231 1.43 -2.87 -1.00
CA SER A 231 0.59 -2.79 -2.17
C SER A 231 -0.89 -2.97 -1.85
N SER A 232 -1.71 -2.13 -2.47
CA SER A 232 -3.15 -2.31 -2.58
C SER A 232 -3.45 -2.49 -4.06
N ILE A 233 -3.37 -3.73 -4.53
CA ILE A 233 -3.61 -4.09 -5.93
C ILE A 233 -4.97 -4.77 -6.05
N GLY A 234 -5.82 -4.19 -6.87
CA GLY A 234 -7.11 -4.76 -7.26
C GLY A 234 -7.13 -5.10 -8.75
N ILE A 235 -7.70 -6.25 -9.09
CA ILE A 235 -8.15 -6.54 -10.45
C ILE A 235 -9.61 -6.11 -10.56
N PRO A 236 -9.94 -5.10 -11.38
CA PRO A 236 -11.33 -4.72 -11.64
C PRO A 236 -12.00 -5.78 -12.54
N ASN A 237 -12.41 -6.90 -11.96
CA ASN A 237 -13.28 -7.88 -12.63
C ASN A 237 -14.16 -8.61 -11.61
N ALA A 238 -15.48 -8.41 -11.70
CA ALA A 238 -16.47 -8.90 -10.73
C ALA A 238 -16.77 -10.41 -10.85
N HIS A 239 -16.28 -11.11 -11.88
CA HIS A 239 -16.72 -12.47 -12.19
C HIS A 239 -15.86 -13.60 -11.64
N PHE A 240 -14.68 -13.31 -11.11
CA PHE A 240 -13.83 -14.31 -10.49
C PHE A 240 -13.77 -14.08 -8.97
N GLN A 241 -13.68 -15.15 -8.19
CA GLN A 241 -13.28 -15.08 -6.78
C GLN A 241 -11.81 -14.62 -6.70
N MET A 242 -11.59 -13.33 -6.98
CA MET A 242 -10.28 -12.72 -7.18
C MET A 242 -9.58 -12.42 -5.86
N ASP A 243 -10.22 -12.53 -4.70
CA ASP A 243 -9.58 -12.17 -3.43
C ASP A 243 -8.27 -12.94 -3.21
N SER A 244 -8.26 -14.24 -3.54
CA SER A 244 -7.05 -15.07 -3.48
C SER A 244 -5.95 -14.62 -4.46
N LEU A 245 -6.34 -14.20 -5.67
CA LEU A 245 -5.41 -13.75 -6.71
C LEU A 245 -4.89 -12.33 -6.43
N ASN A 246 -5.77 -11.40 -6.06
CA ASN A 246 -5.43 -10.04 -5.63
C ASN A 246 -4.47 -10.09 -4.44
N LYS A 247 -4.76 -10.93 -3.44
CA LYS A 247 -3.88 -11.16 -2.31
C LYS A 247 -2.53 -11.69 -2.75
N ALA A 248 -2.49 -12.72 -3.60
CA ALA A 248 -1.23 -13.28 -4.06
C ALA A 248 -0.39 -12.33 -4.93
N ILE A 249 -1.04 -11.52 -5.77
CA ILE A 249 -0.39 -10.45 -6.54
C ILE A 249 0.21 -9.42 -5.56
N SER A 250 -0.58 -8.94 -4.61
CA SER A 250 -0.14 -7.95 -3.63
C SER A 250 1.03 -8.48 -2.80
N GLU A 251 0.93 -9.70 -2.25
CA GLU A 251 2.03 -10.33 -1.51
C GLU A 251 3.28 -10.56 -2.37
N GLY A 252 3.10 -10.91 -3.65
CA GLY A 252 4.21 -11.09 -4.58
C GLY A 252 4.88 -9.77 -4.94
N VAL A 253 4.12 -8.69 -5.09
CA VAL A 253 4.64 -7.33 -5.31
C VAL A 253 5.36 -6.84 -4.07
N ASP A 254 4.77 -6.98 -2.88
CA ASP A 254 5.38 -6.60 -1.60
C ASP A 254 6.72 -7.32 -1.40
N ARG A 255 6.75 -8.65 -1.62
CA ARG A 255 7.97 -9.45 -1.53
C ARG A 255 9.05 -8.99 -2.51
N ASN A 256 8.66 -8.63 -3.73
CA ASN A 256 9.60 -8.18 -4.74
C ASN A 256 10.13 -6.78 -4.43
N ILE A 257 9.26 -5.82 -4.07
CA ILE A 257 9.66 -4.46 -3.71
C ILE A 257 10.60 -4.51 -2.49
N GLN A 258 10.28 -5.30 -1.47
CA GLN A 258 11.11 -5.41 -0.27
C GLN A 258 12.37 -6.27 -0.43
N SER A 259 12.54 -6.94 -1.57
CA SER A 259 13.75 -7.74 -1.78
C SER A 259 14.98 -6.83 -1.81
N LYS A 260 16.05 -7.24 -1.11
CA LYS A 260 17.29 -6.44 -1.03
C LYS A 260 17.88 -6.13 -2.41
N SER A 261 17.75 -7.05 -3.36
CA SER A 261 18.21 -6.85 -4.74
C SER A 261 17.42 -5.75 -5.46
N ASN A 262 16.09 -5.74 -5.33
CA ASN A 262 15.27 -4.75 -6.02
C ASN A 262 15.38 -3.37 -5.35
N MET A 263 15.48 -3.31 -4.02
CA MET A 263 15.76 -2.05 -3.30
C MET A 263 17.14 -1.48 -3.68
N ALA A 264 18.14 -2.33 -3.86
CA ALA A 264 19.45 -1.90 -4.36
C ALA A 264 19.34 -1.37 -5.79
N ALA A 265 18.64 -2.09 -6.69
CA ALA A 265 18.42 -1.65 -8.06
C ALA A 265 17.71 -0.30 -8.11
N LEU A 266 16.61 -0.11 -7.36
CA LEU A 266 15.89 1.16 -7.30
C LEU A 266 16.77 2.32 -6.82
N LYS A 267 17.68 2.06 -5.87
CA LYS A 267 18.63 3.05 -5.38
C LYS A 267 19.64 3.49 -6.46
N GLU A 268 20.01 2.59 -7.38
CA GLU A 268 20.94 2.90 -8.48
C GLU A 268 20.33 3.87 -9.50
N TYR A 269 19.00 3.85 -9.70
CA TYR A 269 18.31 4.80 -10.58
C TYR A 269 18.26 6.23 -10.00
N GLY A 270 18.41 6.38 -8.69
CA GLY A 270 18.26 7.66 -8.02
C GLY A 270 16.81 8.15 -7.94
N VAL A 271 16.66 9.44 -7.59
CA VAL A 271 15.36 10.08 -7.42
C VAL A 271 15.28 11.28 -8.33
N ASP A 272 14.39 11.21 -9.32
CA ASP A 272 14.05 12.31 -10.21
C ASP A 272 12.69 12.89 -9.79
N MET A 273 12.73 13.99 -9.04
CA MET A 273 11.51 14.68 -8.58
C MET A 273 10.80 15.45 -9.70
N ASP A 274 11.48 15.67 -10.84
CA ASP A 274 10.92 16.38 -12.00
C ASP A 274 10.28 15.41 -13.01
N HIS A 275 10.35 14.10 -12.74
CA HIS A 275 9.75 13.08 -13.58
C HIS A 275 8.22 13.33 -13.73
N PRO A 276 7.62 13.24 -14.93
CA PRO A 276 6.21 13.59 -15.14
C PRO A 276 5.20 12.79 -14.29
N CYS A 277 5.55 11.56 -13.94
CA CYS A 277 4.78 10.71 -13.03
C CYS A 277 4.88 11.12 -11.56
N VAL A 278 5.82 11.99 -11.16
CA VAL A 278 5.88 12.53 -9.80
C VAL A 278 4.86 13.65 -9.68
N ARG A 279 3.88 13.46 -8.80
CA ARG A 279 2.71 14.33 -8.66
C ARG A 279 2.63 14.88 -7.24
N VAL A 280 2.05 16.07 -7.09
CA VAL A 280 1.85 16.67 -5.77
C VAL A 280 0.78 15.89 -5.01
N TYR A 281 1.02 15.54 -3.74
CA TYR A 281 0.04 14.86 -2.90
C TYR A 281 -1.01 15.83 -2.34
N THR A 282 -1.93 16.25 -3.21
CA THR A 282 -3.12 17.04 -2.83
C THR A 282 -4.37 16.21 -3.06
N LYS A 283 -5.43 16.50 -2.31
CA LYS A 283 -6.72 15.82 -2.47
C LYS A 283 -7.24 15.92 -3.91
N GLU A 284 -7.13 17.09 -4.52
CA GLU A 284 -7.61 17.34 -5.88
C GLU A 284 -6.87 16.50 -6.92
N GLU A 285 -5.54 16.45 -6.86
CA GLU A 285 -4.71 15.66 -7.78
C GLU A 285 -4.95 14.16 -7.58
N VAL A 286 -4.97 13.70 -6.33
CA VAL A 286 -5.21 12.29 -5.97
C VAL A 286 -6.61 11.86 -6.40
N ASP A 287 -7.65 12.65 -6.12
CA ASP A 287 -9.02 12.35 -6.52
C ASP A 287 -9.18 12.32 -8.04
N ALA A 288 -8.53 13.23 -8.78
CA ALA A 288 -8.57 13.23 -10.24
C ALA A 288 -7.96 11.94 -10.83
N ASN A 289 -6.79 11.56 -10.33
CA ASN A 289 -6.08 10.34 -10.75
C ASN A 289 -6.90 9.08 -10.42
N ARG A 290 -7.45 8.98 -9.20
CA ARG A 290 -8.26 7.84 -8.77
C ARG A 290 -9.60 7.76 -9.51
N LYS A 291 -10.27 8.88 -9.83
CA LYS A 291 -11.48 8.89 -10.66
C LYS A 291 -11.22 8.31 -12.05
N PHE A 292 -10.11 8.70 -12.68
CA PHE A 292 -9.69 8.12 -13.96
C PHE A 292 -9.46 6.60 -13.85
N LEU A 293 -8.76 6.14 -12.81
CA LEU A 293 -8.53 4.70 -12.59
C LEU A 293 -9.85 3.93 -12.38
N VAL A 294 -10.78 4.44 -11.58
CA VAL A 294 -12.10 3.83 -11.38
C VAL A 294 -12.87 3.74 -12.70
N ALA A 295 -12.87 4.81 -13.51
CA ALA A 295 -13.51 4.80 -14.82
C ALA A 295 -12.85 3.79 -15.78
N SER A 296 -11.51 3.69 -15.74
CA SER A 296 -10.75 2.71 -16.54
C SER A 296 -11.08 1.26 -16.14
N GLY A 297 -11.17 0.98 -14.84
CA GLY A 297 -11.55 -0.35 -14.34
C GLY A 297 -12.98 -0.74 -14.71
N THR A 298 -13.88 0.25 -14.74
CA THR A 298 -15.27 0.07 -15.20
C THR A 298 -15.33 -0.23 -16.70
N CYS A 299 -14.57 0.49 -17.51
CA CYS A 299 -14.41 0.21 -18.94
C CYS A 299 -13.90 -1.21 -19.18
N PHE A 300 -12.83 -1.60 -18.50
CA PHE A 300 -12.25 -2.94 -18.64
C PHE A 300 -13.24 -4.04 -18.25
N SER A 301 -13.96 -3.87 -17.13
CA SER A 301 -15.00 -4.81 -16.70
C SER A 301 -16.08 -4.99 -17.77
N MET A 302 -16.52 -3.90 -18.41
CA MET A 302 -17.51 -3.94 -19.49
C MET A 302 -16.95 -4.61 -20.75
N GLN A 303 -15.69 -4.35 -21.12
CA GLN A 303 -15.03 -5.02 -22.25
C GLN A 303 -14.94 -6.53 -22.02
N GLU A 304 -14.58 -6.97 -20.81
CA GLU A 304 -14.54 -8.39 -20.47
C GLU A 304 -15.94 -9.03 -20.50
N LEU A 305 -16.96 -8.33 -20.01
CA LEU A 305 -18.35 -8.78 -20.14
C LEU A 305 -18.75 -8.94 -21.62
N LEU A 306 -18.45 -7.96 -22.47
CA LEU A 306 -18.69 -8.03 -23.91
C LEU A 306 -17.97 -9.20 -24.58
N LYS A 307 -16.72 -9.50 -24.20
CA LYS A 307 -15.98 -10.67 -24.72
C LYS A 307 -16.63 -11.99 -24.31
N GLN A 308 -17.22 -12.05 -23.12
CA GLN A 308 -17.86 -13.26 -22.60
C GLN A 308 -19.27 -13.49 -23.16
N VAL A 309 -19.99 -12.41 -23.49
CA VAL A 309 -21.35 -12.45 -24.01
C VAL A 309 -21.32 -12.57 -25.54
N THR A 310 -21.64 -13.75 -26.06
CA THR A 310 -21.81 -13.97 -27.50
C THR A 310 -23.30 -14.18 -27.82
N ILE A 311 -23.71 -13.85 -29.06
CA ILE A 311 -25.08 -14.09 -29.54
C ILE A 311 -25.49 -15.55 -29.29
N GLU A 312 -24.58 -16.50 -29.50
CA GLU A 312 -24.86 -17.92 -29.28
C GLU A 312 -25.16 -18.24 -27.82
N LYS A 313 -24.40 -17.68 -26.86
CA LYS A 313 -24.65 -17.90 -25.44
C LYS A 313 -25.98 -17.30 -25.00
N ILE A 314 -26.35 -16.13 -25.54
CA ILE A 314 -27.67 -15.54 -25.29
C ILE A 314 -28.77 -16.43 -25.86
N LYS A 315 -28.63 -16.88 -27.12
CA LYS A 315 -29.62 -17.77 -27.77
C LYS A 315 -29.76 -19.12 -27.06
N ARG A 316 -28.69 -19.65 -26.46
CA ARG A 316 -28.70 -20.86 -25.63
C ARG A 316 -29.27 -20.63 -24.23
N GLY A 317 -29.54 -19.39 -23.84
CA GLY A 317 -30.03 -19.03 -22.51
C GLY A 317 -28.98 -19.17 -21.40
N GLU A 318 -27.69 -19.29 -21.76
CA GLU A 318 -26.55 -19.35 -20.84
C GLU A 318 -26.31 -17.98 -20.17
N VAL A 319 -26.66 -16.91 -20.86
CA VAL A 319 -26.68 -15.54 -20.33
C VAL A 319 -28.12 -15.02 -20.40
N LYS A 320 -28.70 -14.69 -19.25
CA LYS A 320 -30.05 -14.13 -19.14
C LYS A 320 -29.94 -12.65 -18.78
N PHE A 321 -30.55 -11.81 -19.61
CA PHE A 321 -30.70 -10.39 -19.32
C PHE A 321 -32.12 -10.14 -18.83
N GLU A 322 -32.25 -9.57 -17.64
CA GLU A 322 -33.54 -9.06 -17.16
C GLU A 322 -33.74 -7.65 -17.72
N VAL A 323 -34.52 -7.54 -18.79
CA VAL A 323 -35.00 -6.24 -19.26
C VAL A 323 -36.23 -5.86 -18.46
N VAL A 324 -36.12 -4.77 -17.71
CA VAL A 324 -37.23 -4.20 -16.94
C VAL A 324 -38.32 -3.78 -17.94
N GLY A 325 -39.40 -4.57 -18.05
CA GLY A 325 -40.68 -4.07 -18.55
C GLY A 325 -41.42 -4.80 -19.68
N LYS A 326 -40.88 -5.85 -20.35
CA LYS A 326 -41.65 -6.87 -21.15
C LYS A 326 -40.74 -7.72 -22.05
N GLY A 327 -40.94 -9.04 -22.02
CA GLY A 327 -40.50 -9.99 -23.06
C GLY A 327 -39.02 -10.39 -23.03
N SER A 328 -38.70 -11.49 -23.71
CA SER A 328 -37.30 -11.89 -23.96
C SER A 328 -36.63 -10.84 -24.83
N ALA A 329 -35.49 -10.30 -24.39
CA ALA A 329 -34.74 -9.32 -25.14
C ALA A 329 -34.15 -9.93 -26.42
N ASP A 330 -34.21 -9.19 -27.52
CA ASP A 330 -33.50 -9.55 -28.75
C ASP A 330 -31.97 -9.51 -28.49
N PRO A 331 -31.23 -10.63 -28.66
CA PRO A 331 -29.80 -10.69 -28.40
C PRO A 331 -28.97 -9.64 -29.13
N GLU A 332 -29.35 -9.27 -30.35
CA GLU A 332 -28.64 -8.28 -31.15
C GLU A 332 -28.82 -6.87 -30.56
N ALA A 333 -30.05 -6.52 -30.20
CA ALA A 333 -30.36 -5.25 -29.52
C ALA A 333 -29.64 -5.13 -28.17
N VAL A 334 -29.49 -6.24 -27.42
CA VAL A 334 -28.73 -6.26 -26.15
C VAL A 334 -27.25 -5.96 -26.40
N LEU A 335 -26.62 -6.64 -27.36
CA LEU A 335 -25.21 -6.40 -27.68
C LEU A 335 -24.97 -4.99 -28.22
N GLU A 336 -25.88 -4.47 -29.05
CA GLU A 336 -25.82 -3.08 -29.51
C GLU A 336 -25.92 -2.10 -28.33
N GLY A 337 -26.83 -2.35 -27.38
CA GLY A 337 -26.97 -1.56 -26.16
C GLY A 337 -25.72 -1.55 -25.30
N LEU A 338 -25.12 -2.72 -25.06
CA LEU A 338 -23.87 -2.85 -24.33
C LEU A 338 -22.70 -2.15 -25.06
N GLY A 339 -22.65 -2.26 -26.39
CA GLY A 339 -21.66 -1.55 -27.20
C GLY A 339 -21.78 -0.03 -27.09
N LYS A 340 -23.01 0.51 -27.12
CA LYS A 340 -23.25 1.95 -26.88
C LYS A 340 -22.84 2.38 -25.47
N GLN A 341 -23.16 1.57 -24.46
CA GLN A 341 -22.76 1.85 -23.08
C GLN A 341 -21.23 1.84 -22.93
N MET A 342 -20.54 0.90 -23.59
CA MET A 342 -19.08 0.86 -23.61
C MET A 342 -18.49 2.14 -24.19
N LEU A 343 -19.00 2.63 -25.33
CA LEU A 343 -18.53 3.88 -25.93
C LEU A 343 -18.73 5.08 -25.01
N LEU A 344 -19.86 5.16 -24.30
CA LEU A 344 -20.11 6.23 -23.32
C LEU A 344 -19.12 6.17 -22.14
N LEU A 345 -18.81 4.96 -21.66
CA LEU A 345 -17.82 4.77 -20.59
C LEU A 345 -16.40 5.15 -21.06
N GLU A 346 -16.04 4.84 -22.30
CA GLU A 346 -14.75 5.23 -22.88
C GLU A 346 -14.63 6.75 -23.02
N GLU A 347 -15.68 7.42 -23.49
CA GLU A 347 -15.73 8.88 -23.58
C GLU A 347 -15.62 9.53 -22.19
N GLU A 348 -16.34 9.01 -21.19
CA GLU A 348 -16.24 9.48 -19.80
C GLU A 348 -14.83 9.30 -19.24
N ARG A 349 -14.25 8.09 -19.38
CA ARG A 349 -12.87 7.80 -18.95
C ARG A 349 -11.87 8.75 -19.61
N ASP A 350 -11.97 8.95 -20.91
CA ASP A 350 -11.05 9.82 -21.65
C ASP A 350 -11.22 11.29 -21.27
N GLY A 351 -12.46 11.71 -20.96
CA GLY A 351 -12.76 13.01 -20.37
C GLY A 351 -12.14 13.22 -18.99
N LEU A 352 -12.05 12.17 -18.17
CA LEU A 352 -11.41 12.19 -16.86
C LEU A 352 -9.87 12.07 -16.90
N LYS A 353 -9.28 11.73 -18.06
CA LYS A 353 -7.83 11.52 -18.19
C LYS A 353 -7.05 12.82 -17.87
N PRO A 354 -6.19 12.82 -16.83
CA PRO A 354 -5.40 13.99 -16.47
C PRO A 354 -4.51 14.48 -17.61
N GLN A 355 -4.30 15.80 -17.70
CA GLN A 355 -3.51 16.40 -18.79
C GLN A 355 -2.06 15.90 -18.78
N TRP A 356 -1.43 15.80 -17.61
CA TRP A 356 -0.06 15.30 -17.48
C TRP A 356 0.10 13.88 -18.04
N LEU A 357 -0.93 13.03 -17.88
CA LEU A 357 -0.91 11.66 -18.35
C LEU A 357 -0.99 11.62 -19.88
N ARG A 358 -1.79 12.50 -20.49
CA ARG A 358 -1.84 12.68 -21.96
C ARG A 358 -0.47 13.09 -22.50
N ASP A 359 0.16 14.08 -21.85
CA ASP A 359 1.45 14.61 -22.26
C ASP A 359 2.55 13.55 -22.14
N TRP A 360 2.57 12.79 -21.03
CA TRP A 360 3.49 11.68 -20.82
C TRP A 360 3.30 10.56 -21.86
N GLN A 361 2.06 10.13 -22.12
CA GLN A 361 1.76 9.13 -23.15
C GLN A 361 2.22 9.58 -24.54
N ASN A 362 2.00 10.86 -24.89
CA ASN A 362 2.43 11.42 -26.17
C ASN A 362 3.95 11.45 -26.32
N SER A 363 4.69 11.74 -25.24
CA SER A 363 6.15 11.73 -25.25
C SER A 363 6.76 10.35 -25.49
N ARG A 364 6.11 9.27 -25.02
CA ARG A 364 6.57 7.89 -25.22
C ARG A 364 6.32 7.37 -26.64
N GLY A 365 5.27 7.85 -27.31
CA GLY A 365 4.96 7.42 -28.69
C GLY A 365 5.88 8.00 -29.77
N GLN A 366 6.76 8.94 -29.42
CA GLN A 366 7.67 9.61 -30.36
C GLN A 366 9.11 9.06 -30.34
N GLY A 367 9.44 8.17 -29.42
CA GLY A 367 10.77 7.53 -29.30
C GLY A 367 10.71 6.06 -29.66
#